data_AF-A0A956X524-F1
#
_entry.id   AF-A0A956X524-F1
#
_cell.length_a   1.000
_cell.length_b   1.000
_cell.length_c   1.000
_cell.angle_alpha   90.00
_cell.angle_beta   90.00
_cell.angle_gamma   90.00
#
_symmetry.space_group_name_H-M   'P 1'
#
loop_
_entity.id
_entity.type
_entity.pdbx_description
1 polymer ?
#
loop_
_entity_poly.entity_id
_entity_poly.type
_entity_poly.pdbx_seq_one_letter_code
_entity_poly.pdbx_strand_id
1 'polypeptide(L)'
;TFWENYAPESAGPGEPSKPDFVGWTGLSPIAILLEDVIGLQVDWPLRRVTWDRRLETEGVYGVRNYSLGQDGTLEILGDQTQVTVNTDVSFTLIIRDGSLNLQTAVPVGPTTIDLT
;
A
#
# COMPACT_ATOMS: atom_id res chain seq x y z
N THR A 1 -14.75 -17.81 8.02
CA THR A 1 -14.58 -17.85 6.54
C THR A 1 -15.28 -16.63 5.96
N PHE A 2 -14.78 -16.07 4.85
CA PHE A 2 -15.42 -14.95 4.13
C PHE A 2 -16.18 -15.47 2.91
N TRP A 3 -17.24 -14.76 2.49
CA TRP A 3 -18.03 -15.06 1.28
C TRP A 3 -17.76 -14.05 0.17
N GLU A 4 -18.18 -14.35 -1.07
CA GLU A 4 -18.03 -13.45 -2.23
C GLU A 4 -18.67 -12.09 -1.97
N ASN A 5 -19.91 -12.14 -1.50
CA ASN A 5 -20.74 -11.02 -1.08
C ASN A 5 -21.68 -11.49 0.04
N TYR A 6 -22.12 -10.54 0.86
CA TYR A 6 -23.01 -10.80 2.00
C TYR A 6 -24.47 -10.52 1.62
N ALA A 7 -25.39 -11.25 2.25
CA ALA A 7 -26.81 -10.93 2.20
C ALA A 7 -27.08 -9.57 2.88
N PRO A 8 -28.02 -8.76 2.37
CA PRO A 8 -28.26 -7.43 2.92
C PRO A 8 -28.88 -7.46 4.34
N GLU A 9 -29.69 -8.48 4.62
CA GLU A 9 -30.51 -8.56 5.85
C GLU A 9 -29.98 -9.59 6.87
N SER A 10 -28.90 -10.30 6.56
CA SER A 10 -28.37 -11.36 7.43
C SER A 10 -26.87 -11.55 7.29
N ALA A 11 -26.26 -12.12 8.34
CA ALA A 11 -24.84 -12.48 8.35
C ALA A 11 -24.60 -13.80 7.61
N GLY A 12 -24.92 -13.84 6.31
CA GLY A 12 -24.76 -15.01 5.44
C GLY A 12 -24.32 -14.61 4.02
N PRO A 13 -24.02 -15.60 3.16
CA PRO A 13 -23.71 -15.35 1.75
C PRO A 13 -24.91 -14.71 1.05
N GLY A 14 -24.64 -13.82 0.10
CA GLY A 14 -25.69 -13.30 -0.77
C GLY A 14 -26.20 -14.34 -1.77
N GLU A 15 -27.26 -14.00 -2.48
CA GLU A 15 -27.85 -14.84 -3.52
C GLU A 15 -27.90 -14.08 -4.85
N PRO A 16 -27.05 -14.40 -5.84
CA PRO A 16 -26.03 -15.46 -5.81
C PRO A 16 -24.77 -15.08 -5.01
N SER A 17 -24.05 -16.10 -4.54
CA SER A 17 -22.67 -16.03 -4.01
C SER A 17 -21.98 -17.34 -4.34
N LYS A 18 -20.79 -17.28 -4.94
CA LYS A 18 -20.03 -18.48 -5.29
C LYS A 18 -19.44 -19.15 -4.02
N PRO A 19 -19.57 -20.48 -3.87
CA PRO A 19 -18.94 -21.21 -2.76
C PRO A 19 -17.41 -21.14 -2.81
N ASP A 20 -16.78 -21.17 -1.63
CA ASP A 20 -15.31 -21.19 -1.46
C ASP A 20 -14.57 -20.07 -2.21
N PHE A 21 -15.24 -18.92 -2.35
CA PHE A 21 -14.74 -17.77 -3.08
C PHE A 21 -14.97 -16.50 -2.28
N VAL A 22 -13.90 -15.75 -2.01
CA VAL A 22 -13.97 -14.48 -1.28
C VAL A 22 -14.38 -13.31 -2.18
N GLY A 23 -14.12 -13.43 -3.49
CA GLY A 23 -14.55 -12.48 -4.52
C GLY A 23 -14.40 -11.01 -4.14
N TRP A 24 -15.49 -10.24 -4.28
CA TRP A 24 -15.53 -8.80 -4.07
C TRP A 24 -15.20 -8.40 -2.64
N THR A 25 -15.67 -9.18 -1.66
CA THR A 25 -15.40 -8.94 -0.24
C THR A 25 -13.90 -8.87 0.03
N GLY A 26 -13.08 -9.64 -0.68
CA GLY A 26 -11.63 -9.69 -0.45
C GLY A 26 -10.90 -8.42 -0.87
N LEU A 27 -11.48 -7.65 -1.79
CA LEU A 27 -10.88 -6.40 -2.26
C LEU A 27 -10.83 -5.36 -1.13
N SER A 28 -11.89 -5.26 -0.34
CA SER A 28 -11.99 -4.29 0.76
C SER A 28 -10.90 -4.44 1.83
N PRO A 29 -10.67 -5.60 2.48
CA PRO A 29 -9.62 -5.75 3.48
C PRO A 29 -8.22 -5.64 2.88
N ILE A 30 -8.00 -6.02 1.62
CA ILE A 30 -6.71 -5.82 0.94
C ILE A 30 -6.44 -4.32 0.74
N ALA A 31 -7.43 -3.58 0.25
CA ALA A 31 -7.33 -2.13 0.06
C ALA A 31 -7.09 -1.42 1.39
N ILE A 32 -7.89 -1.72 2.43
CA ILE A 32 -7.71 -1.16 3.78
C ILE A 32 -6.32 -1.48 4.34
N LEU A 33 -5.84 -2.72 4.19
CA LEU A 33 -4.51 -3.09 4.65
C LEU A 33 -3.41 -2.28 3.96
N LEU A 34 -3.48 -2.12 2.64
CA LEU A 34 -2.47 -1.40 1.87
C LEU A 34 -2.56 0.12 2.08
N GLU A 35 -3.76 0.69 2.00
CA GLU A 35 -4.00 2.13 1.90
C GLU A 35 -4.14 2.81 3.26
N ASP A 36 -4.71 2.13 4.25
CA ASP A 36 -5.00 2.74 5.57
C ASP A 36 -4.09 2.22 6.68
N VAL A 37 -3.79 0.91 6.69
CA VAL A 37 -2.93 0.31 7.73
C VAL A 37 -1.45 0.47 7.39
N ILE A 38 -1.04 0.06 6.18
CA ILE A 38 0.33 0.29 5.70
C ILE A 38 0.49 1.74 5.23
N GLY A 39 -0.55 2.33 4.65
CA GLY A 39 -0.57 3.75 4.26
C GLY A 39 -0.06 4.06 2.84
N LEU A 40 0.09 3.05 1.98
CA LEU A 40 0.67 3.21 0.64
C LEU A 40 -0.41 3.55 -0.40
N GLN A 41 -0.24 4.68 -1.07
CA GLN A 41 -1.12 5.15 -2.13
C GLN A 41 -0.32 5.47 -3.39
N VAL A 42 -0.78 5.00 -4.55
CA VAL A 42 -0.10 5.21 -5.84
C VAL A 42 -1.01 5.96 -6.81
N ASP A 43 -0.57 7.15 -7.18
CA ASP A 43 -1.14 7.95 -8.27
C ASP A 43 -0.18 7.87 -9.47
N TRP A 44 -0.33 6.80 -10.25
CA TRP A 44 0.59 6.49 -11.34
C TRP A 44 0.52 7.46 -12.52
N PRO A 45 -0.67 7.97 -12.95
CA PRO A 45 -0.73 9.01 -13.98
C PRO A 45 0.10 10.26 -13.64
N LEU A 46 0.21 10.61 -12.35
CA LEU A 46 1.07 11.69 -11.85
C LEU A 46 2.49 11.26 -11.45
N ARG A 47 2.84 9.99 -11.65
CA ARG A 47 4.09 9.35 -11.20
C ARG A 47 4.42 9.69 -9.75
N ARG A 48 3.43 9.49 -8.88
CA ARG A 48 3.50 9.85 -7.48
C ARG A 48 3.12 8.68 -6.60
N VAL A 49 3.96 8.41 -5.62
CA VAL A 49 3.67 7.47 -4.53
C VAL A 49 3.62 8.27 -3.25
N THR A 50 2.57 8.08 -2.47
CA THR A 50 2.44 8.65 -1.13
C THR A 50 2.48 7.52 -0.12
N TRP A 51 3.32 7.65 0.89
CA TRP A 51 3.33 6.78 2.05
C TRP A 51 2.92 7.59 3.29
N ASP A 52 1.67 7.41 3.71
CA ASP A 52 1.10 8.01 4.91
C ASP A 52 1.27 7.05 6.09
N ARG A 53 2.36 7.25 6.84
CA ARG A 53 2.85 6.35 7.87
C ARG A 53 2.12 6.62 9.19
N ARG A 54 0.98 5.98 9.38
CA ARG A 54 0.15 6.11 10.61
C ARG A 54 0.28 4.93 11.57
N LEU A 55 0.93 3.86 11.13
CA LEU A 55 1.12 2.67 11.95
C LEU A 55 2.19 2.95 13.01
N GLU A 56 1.77 3.05 14.27
CA GLU A 56 2.68 3.19 15.42
C GLU A 56 3.41 1.86 15.66
N THR A 57 4.64 1.76 15.16
CA THR A 57 5.51 0.59 15.35
C THR A 57 6.98 0.98 15.34
N GLU A 58 7.80 0.21 16.06
CA GLU A 58 9.27 0.30 16.03
C GLU A 58 9.88 -0.59 14.95
N GLY A 59 9.09 -1.52 14.39
CA GLY A 59 9.55 -2.48 13.38
C GLY A 59 9.55 -1.91 11.96
N VAL A 60 10.39 -2.48 11.11
CA VAL A 60 10.36 -2.21 9.66
C VAL A 60 9.08 -2.78 9.06
N TYR A 61 8.35 -1.96 8.32
CA TYR A 61 7.17 -2.38 7.56
C TYR A 61 7.13 -1.72 6.19
N GLY A 62 6.20 -2.15 5.35
CA GLY A 62 6.01 -1.60 4.01
C GLY A 62 5.50 -2.66 3.04
N VAL A 63 5.78 -2.47 1.75
CA VAL A 63 5.29 -3.34 0.69
C VAL A 63 6.44 -3.77 -0.21
N ARG A 64 6.46 -5.06 -0.58
CA ARG A 64 7.38 -5.61 -1.58
C ARG A 64 6.62 -5.99 -2.84
N ASN A 65 7.28 -5.92 -3.99
CA ASN A 65 6.74 -6.35 -5.28
C ASN A 65 5.38 -5.71 -5.62
N TYR A 66 5.22 -4.42 -5.28
CA TYR A 66 4.03 -3.67 -5.65
C TYR A 66 4.08 -3.34 -7.15
N SER A 67 3.05 -3.70 -7.91
CA SER A 67 3.00 -3.43 -9.35
C SER A 67 2.66 -1.96 -9.60
N LEU A 68 3.48 -1.28 -10.40
CA LEU A 68 3.20 0.06 -10.91
C LEU A 68 2.64 -0.02 -12.35
N GLY A 69 1.76 -1.00 -12.59
CA GLY A 69 1.21 -1.29 -13.91
C GLY A 69 2.25 -1.99 -14.81
N GLN A 70 2.33 -1.55 -16.07
CA GLN A 70 3.25 -2.14 -17.06
C GLN A 70 4.68 -1.60 -16.96
N ASP A 71 4.90 -0.54 -16.17
CA ASP A 71 6.17 0.17 -16.17
C ASP A 71 7.21 -0.49 -15.25
N GLY A 72 6.79 -1.16 -14.18
CA GLY A 72 7.70 -1.87 -13.29
C GLY A 72 7.13 -2.18 -11.92
N THR A 73 8.04 -2.46 -10.97
CA THR A 73 7.68 -2.78 -9.60
C THR A 73 8.30 -1.82 -8.58
N LEU A 74 7.74 -1.83 -7.37
CA LEU A 74 8.18 -1.07 -6.21
C LEU A 74 8.31 -1.99 -5.00
N GLU A 75 9.45 -1.90 -4.32
CA GLU A 75 9.62 -2.28 -2.94
C GLU A 75 9.88 -1.02 -2.11
N ILE A 76 9.14 -0.86 -1.03
CA ILE A 76 9.29 0.25 -0.09
C ILE A 76 9.16 -0.28 1.33
N LEU A 77 10.20 -0.07 2.13
CA LEU A 77 10.30 -0.57 3.50
C LEU A 77 10.88 0.53 4.39
N GLY A 78 10.48 0.60 5.64
CA GLY A 78 11.02 1.61 6.55
C GLY A 78 10.56 1.47 7.99
N ASP A 79 11.33 2.11 8.85
CA ASP A 79 11.08 2.29 10.29
C ASP A 79 11.05 3.78 10.62
N GLN A 80 11.05 4.16 11.90
CA GLN A 80 10.93 5.56 12.31
C GLN A 80 12.09 6.46 11.82
N THR A 81 13.23 5.86 11.47
CA THR A 81 14.46 6.58 11.14
C THR A 81 14.79 6.59 9.66
N GLN A 82 14.42 5.53 8.94
CA GLN A 82 14.88 5.34 7.57
C GLN A 82 13.81 4.67 6.70
N VAL A 83 13.77 5.08 5.44
CA VAL A 83 12.99 4.46 4.38
C VAL A 83 13.94 4.00 3.27
N THR A 84 13.80 2.75 2.85
CA THR A 84 14.47 2.16 1.70
C THR A 84 13.45 1.89 0.61
N VAL A 85 13.78 2.30 -0.61
CA VAL A 85 13.00 2.10 -1.81
C VAL A 85 13.84 1.35 -2.83
N ASN A 86 13.29 0.36 -3.50
CA ASN A 86 13.88 -0.25 -4.68
C ASN A 86 12.83 -0.33 -5.79
N THR A 87 13.15 0.17 -6.97
CA THR A 87 12.17 0.27 -8.05
C THR A 87 12.82 0.24 -9.43
N ASP A 88 12.07 -0.23 -10.42
CA ASP A 88 12.49 -0.26 -11.82
C ASP A 88 12.22 1.07 -12.54
N VAL A 89 11.50 2.00 -11.90
CA VAL A 89 10.97 3.23 -12.50
C VAL A 89 11.11 4.43 -11.58
N SER A 90 11.40 5.61 -12.14
CA SER A 90 11.49 6.83 -11.34
C SER A 90 10.12 7.44 -11.07
N PHE A 91 9.94 7.96 -9.86
CA PHE A 91 8.70 8.62 -9.42
C PHE A 91 8.99 9.63 -8.29
N THR A 92 7.97 10.43 -7.94
CA THR A 92 8.02 11.31 -6.76
C THR A 92 7.44 10.58 -5.56
N LEU A 93 8.23 10.44 -4.48
CA LEU A 93 7.78 9.89 -3.21
C LEU A 93 7.40 11.03 -2.26
N ILE A 94 6.23 10.91 -1.62
CA ILE A 94 5.80 11.76 -0.52
C ILE A 94 5.71 10.88 0.73
N ILE A 95 6.45 11.20 1.77
CA ILE A 95 6.42 10.51 3.06
C ILE A 95 5.77 11.43 4.08
N ARG A 96 4.72 10.95 4.74
CA ARG A 96 4.03 11.65 5.81
C ARG A 96 4.06 10.80 7.07
N ASP A 97 4.37 11.41 8.21
CA ASP A 97 4.35 10.75 9.51
C ASP A 97 3.99 11.81 10.56
N GLY A 98 2.68 12.00 10.82
CA GLY A 98 2.08 12.91 11.81
C GLY A 98 2.52 14.39 11.74
N SER A 99 3.79 14.66 11.99
CA SER A 99 4.52 15.93 11.94
C SER A 99 5.40 16.10 10.68
N LEU A 100 5.85 15.00 10.05
CA LEU A 100 6.72 15.01 8.87
C LEU A 100 5.90 15.07 7.58
N ASN A 101 6.35 15.88 6.62
CA ASN A 101 5.87 15.86 5.23
C ASN A 101 7.06 16.09 4.28
N LEU A 102 7.71 15.00 3.88
CA LEU A 102 8.87 15.01 3.00
C LEU A 102 8.44 14.64 1.58
N GLN A 103 8.93 15.39 0.59
CA GLN A 103 8.77 15.07 -0.82
C GLN A 103 10.15 14.96 -1.47
N THR A 104 10.40 13.85 -2.15
CA THR A 104 11.68 13.60 -2.82
C THR A 104 11.49 12.86 -4.14
N ALA A 105 12.45 13.01 -5.05
CA ALA A 105 12.51 12.23 -6.28
C ALA A 105 13.21 10.90 -6.00
N VAL A 106 12.60 9.79 -6.42
CA VAL A 106 13.19 8.45 -6.33
C VAL A 106 13.69 8.05 -7.72
N PRO A 107 15.01 7.87 -7.91
CA PRO A 107 15.56 7.33 -9.15
C PRO A 107 15.33 5.82 -9.26
N VAL A 108 15.60 5.26 -10.44
CA VAL A 108 15.62 3.81 -10.66
C VAL A 108 16.70 3.16 -9.80
N GLY A 109 16.40 2.01 -9.21
CA GLY A 109 17.28 1.23 -8.35
C GLY A 109 17.04 1.47 -6.86
N PRO A 110 17.97 1.02 -6.00
CA PRO A 110 17.87 1.20 -4.57
C PRO A 110 18.13 2.66 -4.17
N THR A 111 17.28 3.21 -3.31
CA THR A 111 17.37 4.55 -2.73
C THR A 111 17.10 4.46 -1.23
N THR A 112 17.96 5.08 -0.43
CA THR A 112 17.79 5.17 1.02
C THR A 112 17.53 6.63 1.39
N ILE A 113 16.54 6.86 2.25
CA ILE A 113 16.08 8.17 2.69
C ILE A 113 16.09 8.16 4.22
N ASP A 114 16.93 9.00 4.81
CA ASP A 114 16.94 9.24 6.24
C ASP A 114 15.84 10.25 6.61
N LEU A 115 15.08 9.96 7.66
CA LEU A 115 13.96 10.77 8.13
C LEU A 115 14.31 11.68 9.32
N THR A 116 15.52 11.54 9.85
CA THR A 116 16.09 12.29 10.99
C THR A 116 17.11 13.32 10.55
#